data_AF-A0A2V1BDF5-F1
#
_entry.id   AF-A0A2V1BDF5-F1
#
_cell.length_a   1.000
_cell.length_b   1.000
_cell.length_c   1.000
_cell.angle_alpha   90.00
_cell.angle_beta   90.00
_cell.angle_gamma   90.00
#
_symmetry.space_group_name_H-M   'P 1'
#
loop_
_entity.id
_entity.type
_entity.pdbx_description
1 polymer ?
#
loop_
_entity_poly.entity_id
_entity_poly.type
_entity_poly.pdbx_seq_one_letter_code
_entity_poly.pdbx_strand_id
1 'polypeptide(L)'
;MVALGPVLLQICNVTNTPGISVGVMHRGELIHTANYGFGDVERKLAPNEDTTWLMCSMTKGVTAAMVGMMVDEGKLDFTTQLREIFPHYQRSDAQANITIADPLSHRTGIAPYDGLWLSSDNQIVMERSQAIPTFSYAPAANPLRTKFGYNNIAYEIIGQVLEEISGSTYLD
;
A
#
# COMPACT_ATOMS: atom_id res chain seq x y z
N MET A 1 -14.45 13.39 27.78
CA MET A 1 -14.49 12.92 26.38
C MET A 1 -15.52 11.81 26.25
N VAL A 2 -16.78 12.15 25.96
CA VAL A 2 -17.89 11.17 25.81
C VAL A 2 -18.40 11.14 24.35
N ALA A 3 -17.67 11.73 23.40
CA ALA A 3 -18.29 12.15 22.14
C ALA A 3 -18.30 11.12 20.99
N LEU A 4 -17.42 10.11 20.98
CA LEU A 4 -17.30 9.21 19.82
C LEU A 4 -18.07 7.89 19.95
N GLY A 5 -18.25 7.37 21.17
CA GLY A 5 -18.84 6.04 21.38
C GLY A 5 -20.21 5.84 20.71
N PRO A 6 -21.20 6.72 20.92
CA PRO A 6 -22.51 6.59 20.26
C PRO A 6 -22.43 6.61 18.73
N VAL A 7 -21.55 7.44 18.16
CA VAL A 7 -21.35 7.54 16.70
C VAL A 7 -20.68 6.27 16.16
N LEU A 8 -19.68 5.74 16.86
CA LEU A 8 -18.98 4.51 16.45
C LEU A 8 -19.92 3.30 16.50
N LEU A 9 -20.73 3.18 17.55
CA LEU A 9 -21.78 2.15 17.62
C LEU A 9 -22.82 2.31 16.52
N GLN A 10 -23.23 3.55 16.21
CA GLN A 10 -24.11 3.81 15.09
C GLN A 10 -23.50 3.36 13.76
N ILE A 11 -22.21 3.68 13.51
CA ILE A 11 -21.48 3.22 12.33
C ILE A 11 -21.51 1.70 12.25
N CYS A 12 -21.09 0.99 13.31
CA CYS A 12 -21.11 -0.47 13.35
C CYS A 12 -22.49 -1.05 13.01
N ASN A 13 -23.55 -0.47 13.56
CA ASN A 13 -24.92 -0.92 13.32
C ASN A 13 -25.39 -0.68 11.88
N VAL A 14 -25.05 0.46 11.25
CA VAL A 14 -25.52 0.76 9.89
C VAL A 14 -24.69 0.06 8.81
N THR A 15 -23.41 -0.23 9.08
CA THR A 15 -22.52 -0.91 8.12
C THR A 15 -22.46 -2.41 8.32
N ASN A 16 -23.08 -2.94 9.38
CA ASN A 16 -22.85 -4.30 9.87
C ASN A 16 -21.35 -4.62 10.09
N THR A 17 -20.56 -3.62 10.49
CA THR A 17 -19.15 -3.82 10.83
C THR A 17 -19.07 -4.57 12.16
N PRO A 18 -18.47 -5.78 12.20
CA PRO A 18 -18.51 -6.62 13.41
C PRO A 18 -17.73 -6.05 14.60
N GLY A 19 -16.66 -5.31 14.34
CA GLY A 19 -15.88 -4.65 15.38
C GLY A 19 -15.03 -3.51 14.82
N ILE A 20 -14.65 -2.59 15.71
CA ILE A 20 -13.86 -1.41 15.38
C ILE A 20 -12.94 -1.05 16.55
N SER A 21 -11.71 -0.66 16.22
CA SER A 21 -10.72 -0.09 17.15
C SER A 21 -10.39 1.32 16.71
N VAL A 22 -10.36 2.26 17.64
CA VAL A 22 -10.09 3.68 17.39
C VAL A 22 -9.02 4.17 18.36
N GLY A 23 -8.03 4.89 17.83
CA GLY A 23 -7.05 5.65 18.60
C GLY A 23 -7.02 7.12 18.16
N VAL A 24 -6.94 8.05 19.10
CA VAL A 24 -6.77 9.48 18.83
C VAL A 24 -5.49 9.96 19.49
N MET A 25 -4.59 10.50 18.67
CA MET A 25 -3.34 11.07 19.11
C MET A 25 -3.35 12.59 18.92
N HIS A 26 -2.87 13.33 19.92
CA HIS A 26 -2.70 14.78 19.85
C HIS A 26 -1.35 15.15 20.43
N ARG A 27 -0.53 15.88 19.64
CA ARG A 27 0.83 16.31 20.00
C ARG A 27 1.73 15.15 20.46
N GLY A 28 1.66 14.02 19.76
CA GLY A 28 2.46 12.83 20.05
C GLY A 28 1.94 11.98 21.22
N GLU A 29 0.87 12.40 21.90
CA GLU A 29 0.28 11.66 23.02
C GLU A 29 -1.03 10.99 22.60
N LEU A 30 -1.17 9.71 22.94
CA LEU A 30 -2.42 8.99 22.78
C LEU A 30 -3.42 9.49 23.85
N ILE A 31 -4.43 10.22 23.42
CA ILE A 31 -5.40 10.86 24.33
C ILE A 31 -6.70 10.08 24.44
N HIS A 32 -6.94 9.12 23.55
CA HIS A 32 -8.14 8.28 23.57
C HIS A 32 -7.93 6.98 22.81
N THR A 33 -8.43 5.87 23.37
CA THR A 33 -8.66 4.60 22.67
C THR A 33 -10.08 4.13 22.93
N ALA A 34 -10.65 3.42 21.96
CA ALA A 34 -11.93 2.77 22.12
C ALA A 34 -12.02 1.53 21.21
N ASN A 35 -12.64 0.47 21.73
CA ASN A 35 -12.83 -0.80 21.05
C ASN A 35 -14.31 -1.20 21.18
N TYR A 36 -14.96 -1.53 20.07
CA TYR A 36 -16.37 -1.95 20.05
C TYR A 36 -16.57 -3.21 19.21
N GLY A 37 -17.60 -3.98 19.53
CA GLY A 37 -17.99 -5.18 18.80
C GLY A 37 -17.04 -6.36 19.04
N PHE A 38 -16.69 -7.08 17.98
CA PHE A 38 -15.89 -8.30 18.01
C PHE A 38 -14.63 -8.16 17.15
N GLY A 39 -13.47 -8.48 17.71
CA GLY A 39 -12.24 -8.74 16.96
C GLY A 39 -12.24 -10.12 16.31
N ASP A 40 -13.01 -11.05 16.87
CA ASP A 40 -13.29 -12.37 16.29
C ASP A 40 -14.78 -12.71 16.49
N VAL A 41 -15.52 -12.78 15.40
CA VAL A 41 -16.97 -13.01 15.41
C VAL A 41 -17.32 -14.44 15.81
N GLU A 42 -16.55 -15.43 15.33
CA GLU A 42 -16.82 -16.85 15.58
C GLU A 42 -16.56 -17.19 17.05
N ARG A 43 -15.45 -16.68 17.59
CA ARG A 43 -15.05 -16.89 19.00
C ARG A 43 -15.70 -15.89 19.95
N LYS A 44 -16.44 -14.89 19.42
CA LYS A 44 -17.08 -13.81 20.17
C LYS A 44 -16.10 -13.05 21.07
N LEU A 45 -14.89 -12.82 20.57
CA LEU A 45 -13.86 -12.08 21.32
C LEU A 45 -14.00 -10.59 21.05
N ALA A 46 -14.09 -9.80 22.11
CA ALA A 46 -14.03 -8.34 22.01
C ALA A 46 -12.61 -7.91 21.58
N PRO A 47 -12.48 -6.88 20.74
CA PRO A 47 -11.18 -6.33 20.40
C PRO A 47 -10.58 -5.58 21.59
N ASN A 48 -9.26 -5.50 21.61
CA ASN A 48 -8.45 -4.78 22.59
C ASN A 48 -7.29 -4.06 21.88
N GLU A 49 -6.42 -3.41 22.64
CA GLU A 49 -5.27 -2.66 22.15
C GLU A 49 -4.25 -3.51 21.37
N ASP A 50 -4.24 -4.83 21.59
CA ASP A 50 -3.35 -5.79 20.91
C ASP A 50 -4.01 -6.43 19.68
N THR A 51 -5.25 -6.09 19.37
CA THR A 51 -5.97 -6.67 18.22
C THR A 51 -5.36 -6.19 16.91
N THR A 52 -4.91 -7.14 16.09
CA THR A 52 -4.31 -6.86 14.78
C THR A 52 -5.39 -6.81 13.70
N TRP A 53 -5.37 -5.73 12.91
CA TRP A 53 -6.26 -5.55 11.76
C TRP A 53 -5.46 -5.52 10.46
N LEU A 54 -6.06 -5.99 9.37
CA LEU A 54 -5.47 -5.81 8.04
C LEU A 54 -5.51 -4.33 7.66
N MET A 55 -4.33 -3.73 7.51
CA MET A 55 -4.20 -2.30 7.14
C MET A 55 -4.50 -2.00 5.67
N CYS A 56 -4.58 -3.04 4.83
CA CYS A 56 -4.86 -2.92 3.40
C CYS A 56 -4.02 -1.81 2.73
N SER A 57 -4.64 -0.90 1.99
CA SER A 57 -3.93 0.16 1.27
C SER A 57 -3.24 1.20 2.17
N MET A 58 -3.46 1.22 3.48
CA MET A 58 -2.68 2.07 4.39
C MET A 58 -1.20 1.69 4.40
N THR A 59 -0.87 0.44 4.08
CA THR A 59 0.51 -0.03 3.91
C THR A 59 1.31 0.83 2.93
N LYS A 60 0.66 1.43 1.91
CA LYS A 60 1.31 2.34 0.94
C LYS A 60 1.95 3.55 1.60
N GLY A 61 1.34 4.08 2.66
CA GLY A 61 1.91 5.19 3.43
C GLY A 61 3.22 4.80 4.10
N VAL A 62 3.29 3.58 4.64
CA VAL A 62 4.52 3.00 5.22
C VAL A 62 5.58 2.82 4.15
N THR A 63 5.22 2.22 3.01
CA THR A 63 6.12 2.06 1.85
C THR A 63 6.69 3.39 1.38
N ALA A 64 5.86 4.42 1.23
CA ALA A 64 6.30 5.75 0.81
C ALA A 64 7.23 6.41 1.84
N ALA A 65 6.97 6.21 3.14
CA ALA A 65 7.85 6.69 4.20
C ALA A 65 9.23 6.02 4.15
N MET A 66 9.29 4.70 3.94
CA MET A 66 10.56 3.97 3.76
C MET A 66 11.37 4.48 2.57
N VAL A 67 10.72 4.76 1.44
CA VAL A 67 11.39 5.41 0.30
C VAL A 67 11.92 6.79 0.70
N GLY A 68 11.11 7.59 1.40
CA GLY A 68 11.52 8.91 1.88
C GLY A 68 12.76 8.85 2.78
N MET A 69 12.86 7.84 3.64
CA MET A 69 14.05 7.61 4.47
C MET A 69 15.28 7.27 3.62
N MET A 70 15.16 6.40 2.62
CA MET A 70 16.29 6.09 1.71
C MET A 70 16.73 7.30 0.89
N VAL A 71 15.80 8.18 0.52
CA VAL A 71 16.12 9.44 -0.15
C VAL A 71 16.85 10.40 0.78
N ASP A 72 16.38 10.56 2.02
CA ASP A 72 17.04 11.39 3.04
C ASP A 72 18.47 10.90 3.35
N GLU A 73 18.68 9.58 3.35
CA GLU A 73 19.99 8.95 3.51
C GLU A 73 20.88 9.02 2.25
N GLY A 74 20.38 9.56 1.14
CA GLY A 74 21.12 9.67 -0.13
C GLY A 74 21.35 8.33 -0.85
N LYS A 75 20.61 7.27 -0.49
CA LYS A 75 20.71 5.94 -1.10
C LYS A 75 19.86 5.80 -2.37
N LEU A 76 18.83 6.63 -2.50
CA LEU A 76 17.89 6.63 -3.62
C LEU A 76 17.49 8.07 -3.98
N ASP A 77 17.07 8.32 -5.21
CA ASP A 77 16.46 9.58 -5.60
C ASP A 77 15.06 9.34 -6.20
N PHE A 78 14.13 10.26 -5.98
CA PHE A 78 12.79 10.19 -6.57
C PHE A 78 12.80 10.18 -8.10
N THR A 79 13.86 10.70 -8.72
CA THR A 79 14.08 10.76 -10.17
C THR A 79 14.86 9.56 -10.72
N THR A 80 15.39 8.67 -9.86
CA THR A 80 16.00 7.40 -10.29
C THR A 80 15.01 6.62 -11.15
N GLN A 81 15.44 6.14 -12.31
CA GLN A 81 14.58 5.40 -13.23
C GLN A 81 14.48 3.93 -12.82
N LEU A 82 13.31 3.32 -12.95
CA LEU A 82 13.12 1.90 -12.59
C LEU A 82 14.07 0.97 -13.33
N ARG A 83 14.40 1.26 -14.60
CA ARG A 83 15.33 0.46 -15.40
C ARG A 83 16.78 0.49 -14.90
N GLU A 84 17.15 1.48 -14.09
CA GLU A 84 18.48 1.56 -13.47
C GLU A 84 18.61 0.54 -12.33
N ILE A 85 17.49 0.23 -11.67
CA ILE A 85 17.42 -0.71 -10.55
C ILE A 85 17.07 -2.12 -11.05
N PHE A 86 16.16 -2.23 -12.02
CA PHE A 86 15.72 -3.50 -12.58
C PHE A 86 16.05 -3.58 -14.08
N PRO A 87 17.19 -4.19 -14.46
CA PRO A 87 17.57 -4.34 -15.87
C PRO A 87 16.58 -5.14 -16.73
N HIS A 88 15.72 -5.93 -16.09
CA HIS A 88 14.66 -6.70 -16.73
C HIS A 88 13.33 -5.93 -16.87
N TYR A 89 13.24 -4.71 -16.31
CA TYR A 89 12.18 -3.77 -16.66
C TYR A 89 12.45 -3.20 -18.05
N GLN A 90 11.90 -3.87 -19.07
CA GLN A 90 12.17 -3.56 -20.47
C GLN A 90 10.90 -3.05 -21.15
N ARG A 91 10.91 -1.76 -21.47
CA ARG A 91 9.88 -1.11 -22.28
C ARG A 91 10.53 -0.25 -23.36
N SER A 92 9.84 -0.10 -24.48
CA SER A 92 10.27 0.73 -25.61
C SER A 92 9.40 1.98 -25.81
N ASP A 93 8.35 2.15 -25.00
CA ASP A 93 7.47 3.32 -25.00
C ASP A 93 7.88 4.37 -23.96
N ALA A 94 7.07 5.42 -23.80
CA ALA A 94 7.36 6.52 -22.88
C ALA A 94 7.54 6.04 -21.42
N GLN A 95 6.86 4.95 -21.04
CA GLN A 95 6.93 4.34 -19.71
C GLN A 95 8.31 3.72 -19.40
N ALA A 96 9.20 3.55 -20.38
CA ALA A 96 10.60 3.23 -20.13
C ALA A 96 11.30 4.27 -19.22
N ASN A 97 10.75 5.50 -19.14
CA ASN A 97 11.28 6.61 -18.33
C ASN A 97 10.56 6.78 -16.98
N ILE A 98 9.85 5.75 -16.51
CA ILE A 98 9.25 5.75 -15.17
C ILE A 98 10.35 5.87 -14.11
N THR A 99 10.16 6.82 -13.21
CA THR A 99 11.01 7.10 -12.05
C THR A 99 10.38 6.58 -10.77
N ILE A 100 11.07 6.62 -9.64
CA ILE A 100 10.52 6.23 -8.32
C ILE A 100 9.31 7.08 -7.91
N ALA A 101 9.27 8.37 -8.27
CA ALA A 101 8.15 9.25 -7.95
C ALA A 101 6.84 8.85 -8.67
N ASP A 102 6.95 8.27 -9.87
CA ASP A 102 5.80 7.97 -10.73
C ASP A 102 4.87 6.89 -10.15
N PRO A 103 5.33 5.71 -9.68
CA PRO A 103 4.49 4.72 -9.01
C PRO A 103 3.97 5.21 -7.65
N LEU A 104 4.80 5.91 -6.86
CA LEU A 104 4.38 6.48 -5.56
C LEU A 104 3.22 7.47 -5.72
N SER A 105 3.22 8.25 -6.80
CA SER A 105 2.16 9.20 -7.12
C SER A 105 1.05 8.64 -8.01
N HIS A 106 1.07 7.34 -8.33
CA HIS A 106 0.13 6.67 -9.23
C HIS A 106 0.04 7.35 -10.62
N ARG A 107 1.17 7.79 -11.17
CA ARG A 107 1.27 8.56 -12.42
C ARG A 107 2.09 7.86 -13.52
N THR A 108 2.24 6.54 -13.41
CA THR A 108 2.95 5.70 -14.37
C THR A 108 2.25 5.65 -15.73
N GLY A 109 0.92 5.83 -15.75
CA GLY A 109 0.10 5.67 -16.96
C GLY A 109 -0.11 4.21 -17.38
N ILE A 110 0.42 3.25 -16.62
CA ILE A 110 0.23 1.81 -16.85
C ILE A 110 -1.16 1.40 -16.37
N ALA A 111 -1.87 0.61 -17.17
CA ALA A 111 -3.18 0.11 -16.82
C ALA A 111 -3.15 -0.66 -15.48
N PRO A 112 -4.14 -0.45 -14.58
CA PRO A 112 -4.23 -1.21 -13.35
C PRO A 112 -4.73 -2.62 -13.62
N TYR A 113 -4.14 -3.61 -12.95
CA TYR A 113 -4.49 -5.03 -13.06
C TYR A 113 -4.59 -5.69 -11.69
N ASP A 114 -5.35 -5.07 -10.78
CA ASP A 114 -5.45 -5.55 -9.39
C ASP A 114 -6.00 -6.99 -9.31
N GLY A 115 -6.88 -7.39 -10.23
CA GLY A 115 -7.40 -8.76 -10.33
C GLY A 115 -6.39 -9.81 -10.81
N LEU A 116 -5.21 -9.41 -11.29
CA LEU A 116 -4.11 -10.34 -11.57
C LEU A 116 -3.30 -10.67 -10.31
N TRP A 117 -3.43 -9.89 -9.23
CA TRP A 117 -2.65 -10.05 -8.01
C TRP A 117 -3.44 -10.77 -6.92
N LEU A 118 -4.69 -10.36 -6.69
CA LEU A 118 -5.55 -10.86 -5.63
C LEU A 118 -6.90 -11.26 -6.19
N SER A 119 -7.30 -12.51 -5.99
CA SER A 119 -8.63 -13.00 -6.38
C SER A 119 -9.71 -12.52 -5.41
N SER A 120 -10.97 -12.71 -5.80
CA SER A 120 -12.15 -12.30 -5.01
C SER A 120 -12.28 -13.00 -3.65
N ASP A 121 -11.62 -14.13 -3.45
CA ASP A 121 -11.53 -14.87 -2.19
C ASP A 121 -10.23 -14.56 -1.40
N ASN A 122 -9.59 -13.44 -1.72
CA ASN A 122 -8.35 -12.95 -1.10
C ASN A 122 -7.14 -13.90 -1.23
N GLN A 123 -7.12 -14.77 -2.24
CA GLN A 123 -5.94 -15.57 -2.55
C GLN A 123 -4.98 -14.77 -3.42
N ILE A 124 -3.70 -14.83 -3.06
CA ILE A 124 -2.63 -14.27 -3.90
C ILE A 124 -2.49 -15.21 -5.10
N VAL A 125 -2.76 -14.69 -6.29
CA VAL A 125 -2.78 -15.47 -7.54
C VAL A 125 -1.58 -15.20 -8.44
N MET A 126 -0.77 -14.20 -8.12
CA MET A 126 0.46 -13.87 -8.82
C MET A 126 1.65 -13.93 -7.85
N GLU A 127 2.68 -14.67 -8.23
CA GLU A 127 3.95 -14.67 -7.50
C GLU A 127 4.61 -13.28 -7.58
N ARG A 128 5.29 -12.88 -6.51
CA ARG A 128 6.02 -11.59 -6.47
C ARG A 128 7.01 -11.43 -7.63
N SER A 129 7.64 -12.53 -8.05
CA SER A 129 8.58 -12.59 -9.19
C SER A 129 7.95 -12.13 -10.52
N GLN A 130 6.62 -12.22 -10.65
CA GLN A 130 5.88 -11.84 -11.85
C GLN A 130 5.48 -10.36 -11.87
N ALA A 131 5.70 -9.60 -10.79
CA ALA A 131 5.28 -8.21 -10.72
C ALA A 131 5.99 -7.34 -11.78
N ILE A 132 7.32 -7.39 -11.86
CA ILE A 132 8.09 -6.61 -12.85
C ILE A 132 7.79 -7.05 -14.30
N PRO A 133 7.79 -8.36 -14.64
CA PRO A 133 7.34 -8.82 -15.96
C PRO A 133 5.94 -8.32 -16.33
N THR A 134 4.96 -8.49 -15.43
CA THR A 134 3.58 -8.02 -15.64
C THR A 134 3.54 -6.51 -15.89
N PHE A 135 4.25 -5.74 -15.07
CA PHE A 135 4.32 -4.29 -15.21
C PHE A 135 5.04 -3.85 -16.49
N SER A 136 6.04 -4.60 -16.95
CA SER A 136 6.78 -4.35 -18.20
C SER A 136 5.92 -4.57 -19.44
N TYR A 137 5.03 -5.57 -19.43
CA TYR A 137 4.16 -5.89 -20.58
C TYR A 137 2.76 -5.29 -20.51
N ALA A 138 2.35 -4.75 -19.36
CA ALA A 138 1.06 -4.10 -19.21
C ALA A 138 0.92 -2.90 -20.18
N PRO A 139 -0.23 -2.74 -20.87
CA PRO A 139 -0.45 -1.62 -21.78
C PRO A 139 -0.43 -0.28 -21.05
N ALA A 140 0.05 0.75 -21.74
CA ALA A 140 -0.09 2.13 -21.31
C ALA A 140 -1.55 2.59 -21.51
N ALA A 141 -2.29 2.78 -20.42
CA ALA A 141 -3.65 3.31 -20.46
C ALA A 141 -3.67 4.84 -20.65
N ASN A 142 -2.62 5.54 -20.23
CA ASN A 142 -2.48 6.98 -20.37
C ASN A 142 -1.02 7.35 -20.65
N PRO A 143 -0.76 8.52 -21.28
CA PRO A 143 0.60 9.03 -21.38
C PRO A 143 1.22 9.21 -19.99
N LEU A 144 2.52 8.92 -19.89
CA LEU A 144 3.29 9.03 -18.65
C LEU A 144 3.06 10.40 -17.97
N ARG A 145 2.81 10.39 -16.66
CA ARG A 145 2.57 11.57 -15.83
C ARG A 145 1.32 12.40 -16.12
N THR A 146 0.46 12.03 -17.06
CA THR A 146 -0.69 12.89 -17.42
C THR A 146 -1.93 12.70 -16.54
N LYS A 147 -2.10 11.52 -15.93
CA LYS A 147 -3.25 11.21 -15.07
C LYS A 147 -2.85 10.41 -13.85
N PHE A 148 -3.68 10.54 -12.80
CA PHE A 148 -3.67 9.62 -11.66
C PHE A 148 -4.37 8.31 -12.05
N GLY A 149 -3.72 7.19 -11.81
CA GLY A 149 -4.24 5.85 -12.02
C GLY A 149 -3.80 4.95 -10.86
N TYR A 150 -4.69 4.76 -9.89
CA TYR A 150 -4.44 3.89 -8.74
C TYR A 150 -4.03 2.49 -9.22
N ASN A 151 -2.92 1.97 -8.71
CA ASN A 151 -2.31 0.74 -9.19
C ASN A 151 -1.53 0.07 -8.05
N ASN A 152 -1.95 -1.12 -7.63
CA ASN A 152 -1.27 -1.84 -6.55
C ASN A 152 0.05 -2.47 -7.00
N ILE A 153 0.13 -2.97 -8.24
CA ILE A 153 1.37 -3.56 -8.79
C ILE A 153 2.49 -2.52 -8.77
N ALA A 154 2.18 -1.26 -9.07
CA ALA A 154 3.15 -0.17 -8.97
C ALA A 154 3.77 -0.03 -7.57
N TYR A 155 3.00 -0.29 -6.50
CA TYR A 155 3.52 -0.29 -5.13
C TYR A 155 4.27 -1.58 -4.77
N GLU A 156 3.91 -2.72 -5.34
CA GLU A 156 4.72 -3.95 -5.25
C GLU A 156 6.10 -3.72 -5.89
N ILE A 157 6.17 -3.02 -7.03
CA ILE A 157 7.47 -2.65 -7.64
C ILE A 157 8.29 -1.79 -6.69
N ILE A 158 7.67 -0.81 -6.00
CA ILE A 158 8.39 -0.01 -5.00
C ILE A 158 8.85 -0.85 -3.81
N GLY A 159 8.06 -1.82 -3.36
CA GLY A 159 8.49 -2.78 -2.35
C GLY A 159 9.78 -3.49 -2.77
N GLN A 160 9.84 -3.97 -4.02
CA GLN A 160 11.04 -4.62 -4.57
C GLN A 160 12.20 -3.63 -4.74
N VAL A 161 11.95 -2.34 -5.01
CA VAL A 161 13.00 -1.31 -5.06
C VAL A 161 13.66 -1.17 -3.68
N LEU A 162 12.86 -1.11 -2.62
CA LEU A 162 13.38 -1.03 -1.25
C LEU A 162 14.24 -2.25 -0.91
N GLU A 163 13.83 -3.45 -1.34
CA GLU A 163 14.61 -4.68 -1.14
C GLU A 163 15.95 -4.62 -1.87
N GLU A 164 15.96 -4.22 -3.14
CA GLU A 164 17.18 -4.15 -3.96
C GLU A 164 18.18 -3.12 -3.41
N ILE A 165 17.70 -1.95 -2.97
CA ILE A 165 18.57 -0.88 -2.44
C ILE A 165 19.06 -1.19 -1.03
N SER A 166 18.24 -1.83 -0.20
CA SER A 166 18.60 -2.14 1.20
C SER A 166 19.40 -3.44 1.36
N GLY A 167 19.24 -4.39 0.44
CA GLY A 167 19.76 -5.76 0.58
C GLY A 167 19.02 -6.60 1.64
N SER A 168 17.90 -6.11 2.16
CA SER A 168 17.04 -6.78 3.15
C SER A 168 15.65 -7.07 2.54
N THR A 169 14.88 -7.97 3.15
CA THR A 169 13.51 -8.21 2.67
C THR A 169 12.60 -7.05 3.05
N TYR A 170 11.46 -6.89 2.37
CA TYR A 170 10.53 -5.78 2.64
C TYR A 170 10.03 -5.74 4.09
N LEU A 171 10.04 -6.89 4.78
CA LEU A 171 9.55 -7.01 6.16
C LEU A 171 10.64 -6.78 7.22
N ASP A 172 11.92 -6.80 6.85
CA ASP A 172 13.07 -6.59 7.74
C ASP A 172 13.47 -5.10 7.82
#